data_AF-A0AAD4T0B7-F1
#
_entry.id   AF-A0AAD4T0B7-F1
#
_cell.length_a   1.000
_cell.length_b   1.000
_cell.length_c   1.000
_cell.angle_alpha   90.00
_cell.angle_beta   90.00
_cell.angle_gamma   90.00
#
_symmetry.space_group_name_H-M   'P 1'
#
loop_
_entity.id
_entity.type
_entity.pdbx_description
1 polymer ?
#
loop_
_entity_poly.entity_id
_entity_poly.type
_entity_poly.pdbx_seq_one_letter_code
_entity_poly.pdbx_strand_id
1 'polypeptide(L)'
;MMERYNEPISQIDQLMYSDEYKQKTQEFDDFIYFVYCYCRGKTSEVESHVRYSSRYDILPGLKDILSTIPRYNMKKSMEHLLILNNRGLALVLAELLDSSIKENKEIAKECVRLFLIDPKTNSGFFFPKSIQNQCASIVLTFCGLFQEATDEDEHQLYYSCRETLVFILKSIAFSNRAKYFGIAKKSHLIAGLYKFVSEIVDTKLRRSLESIYESPSSHSTCDLRSLKRDFQVFALISLHLRRAIEDHITEKGLSLPVNVDDLEEGENPCYPVQIFMFHCDFSSLVKNLEQGLEYLEEAIRDAGGNLKFNTGWSLFLFVFMELHNISELYGDGKELLSVAFREYPLAIDYLIRRSKRGDDHLWLLKYDSAIDSESRRHLMVTMFPEVKDDREKLHKLLIDRSFLFKESFEHIAHVKPKSLHNGLFVEFKDEVATGHGVLREWLLLVCQALFSPEKSLFLECPEERHRFFPNPAQLKTRTT
;
A
#
# COMPACT_ATOMS: atom_id res chain seq x y z
N MET A 1 -8.83 -36.34 -25.24
CA MET A 1 -7.40 -36.68 -25.34
C MET A 1 -6.66 -35.45 -24.82
N MET A 2 -6.32 -35.47 -23.53
CA MET A 2 -5.75 -34.35 -22.78
C MET A 2 -4.23 -34.51 -22.74
N GLU A 3 -3.50 -33.55 -23.30
CA GLU A 3 -2.07 -33.41 -23.04
C GLU A 3 -1.89 -32.76 -21.66
N ARG A 4 -1.27 -33.53 -20.76
CA ARG A 4 -0.86 -33.10 -19.43
C ARG A 4 0.45 -32.33 -19.56
N TYR A 5 0.41 -31.04 -19.27
CA TYR A 5 1.61 -30.30 -18.88
C TYR A 5 1.95 -30.66 -17.44
N ASN A 6 3.20 -31.09 -17.23
CA ASN A 6 3.78 -31.37 -15.92
C ASN A 6 3.98 -30.05 -15.17
N GLU A 7 2.99 -29.65 -14.36
CA GLU A 7 3.16 -28.63 -13.33
C GLU A 7 3.97 -29.22 -12.15
N PRO A 8 4.84 -28.42 -11.49
CA PRO A 8 5.45 -28.81 -10.24
C PRO A 8 4.35 -28.98 -9.19
N ILE A 9 4.24 -30.20 -8.67
CA ILE A 9 3.25 -30.65 -7.68
C ILE A 9 3.12 -29.60 -6.57
N SER A 10 1.97 -28.91 -6.55
CA SER A 10 1.71 -27.88 -5.56
C SER A 10 1.51 -28.53 -4.19
N GLN A 11 1.76 -27.80 -3.09
CA GLN A 11 1.43 -28.27 -1.74
C GLN A 11 -0.06 -28.64 -1.58
N ILE A 12 -0.93 -28.19 -2.50
CA ILE A 12 -2.35 -28.53 -2.60
C ILE A 12 -2.52 -30.01 -2.98
N ASP A 13 -1.71 -30.51 -3.91
CA ASP A 13 -1.82 -31.87 -4.42
C ASP A 13 -1.40 -32.92 -3.38
N GLN A 14 -0.52 -32.57 -2.43
CA GLN A 14 -0.19 -33.45 -1.29
C GLN A 14 -1.27 -33.45 -0.19
N LEU A 15 -2.05 -32.36 -0.05
CA LEU A 15 -3.16 -32.24 0.90
C LEU A 15 -4.43 -32.97 0.42
N MET A 16 -4.66 -33.03 -0.89
CA MET A 16 -5.84 -33.65 -1.52
C MET A 16 -5.97 -35.17 -1.32
N TYR A 17 -4.98 -35.86 -0.75
CA TYR A 17 -4.97 -37.32 -0.58
C TYR A 17 -5.28 -37.83 0.84
N SER A 18 -5.54 -36.95 1.82
CA SER A 18 -5.95 -37.36 3.17
C SER A 18 -7.40 -37.86 3.22
N ASP A 19 -7.68 -38.92 3.97
CA ASP A 19 -9.05 -39.40 4.22
C ASP A 19 -9.91 -38.34 4.94
N GLU A 20 -9.30 -37.51 5.81
CA GLU A 20 -9.94 -36.37 6.47
C GLU A 20 -10.40 -35.32 5.44
N TYR A 21 -9.59 -35.06 4.41
CA TYR A 21 -9.90 -34.10 3.34
C TYR A 21 -11.07 -34.58 2.49
N LYS A 22 -11.07 -35.86 2.08
CA LYS A 22 -12.15 -36.48 1.32
C LYS A 22 -13.48 -36.45 2.09
N GLN A 23 -13.44 -36.81 3.38
CA GLN A 23 -14.62 -36.80 4.23
C GLN A 23 -15.21 -35.39 4.37
N LYS A 24 -14.37 -34.38 4.62
CA LYS A 24 -14.82 -32.98 4.72
C LYS A 24 -15.36 -32.43 3.40
N THR A 25 -14.73 -32.82 2.29
CA THR A 25 -15.19 -32.44 0.96
C THR A 25 -16.58 -33.01 0.67
N GLN A 26 -16.81 -34.29 0.96
CA GLN A 26 -18.13 -34.91 0.79
C GLN A 26 -19.20 -34.26 1.66
N GLU A 27 -18.88 -33.96 2.94
CA GLU A 27 -19.82 -33.28 3.84
C GLU A 27 -20.27 -31.92 3.29
N PHE A 28 -19.33 -31.14 2.72
CA PHE A 28 -19.67 -29.84 2.13
C PHE A 28 -20.42 -29.99 0.80
N ASP A 29 -20.05 -30.98 -0.02
CA ASP A 29 -20.73 -31.28 -1.28
C ASP A 29 -22.19 -31.68 -1.05
N ASP A 30 -22.47 -32.52 -0.04
CA ASP A 30 -23.83 -32.93 0.32
C ASP A 30 -24.73 -31.73 0.69
N PHE A 31 -24.20 -30.80 1.48
CA PHE A 31 -24.94 -29.59 1.87
C PHE A 31 -25.12 -28.62 0.70
N ILE A 32 -24.07 -28.37 -0.09
CA ILE A 32 -24.15 -27.46 -1.23
C ILE A 32 -25.11 -28.01 -2.29
N TYR A 33 -25.05 -29.31 -2.56
CA TYR A 33 -25.98 -29.99 -3.45
C TYR A 33 -27.43 -29.90 -2.94
N PHE A 34 -27.65 -30.10 -1.64
CA PHE A 34 -28.96 -29.90 -1.02
C PHE A 34 -29.53 -28.50 -1.27
N VAL A 35 -28.75 -27.45 -0.99
CA VAL A 35 -29.20 -26.06 -1.20
C VAL A 35 -29.44 -25.80 -2.70
N TYR A 36 -28.57 -26.29 -3.57
CA TYR A 36 -28.71 -26.17 -5.03
C TYR A 36 -30.00 -26.82 -5.57
N CYS A 37 -30.29 -28.06 -5.15
CA CYS A 37 -31.53 -28.75 -5.53
C CYS A 37 -32.76 -27.98 -5.03
N TYR A 38 -32.66 -27.39 -3.85
CA TYR A 38 -33.71 -26.54 -3.31
C TYR A 38 -33.94 -25.28 -4.14
N CYS A 39 -32.86 -24.56 -4.53
CA CYS A 39 -32.93 -23.39 -5.40
C CYS A 39 -33.63 -23.69 -6.74
N ARG A 40 -33.46 -24.90 -7.27
CA ARG A 40 -34.03 -25.32 -8.57
C ARG A 40 -35.37 -26.06 -8.49
N GLY A 41 -35.97 -26.16 -7.30
CA GLY A 41 -37.25 -26.85 -7.12
C GLY A 41 -37.19 -28.36 -7.36
N LYS A 42 -36.00 -28.96 -7.31
CA LYS A 42 -35.75 -30.40 -7.50
C LYS A 42 -35.83 -31.17 -6.19
N THR A 43 -36.85 -30.91 -5.37
CA THR A 43 -36.95 -31.46 -4.01
C THR A 43 -37.18 -32.97 -3.98
N SER A 44 -37.62 -33.58 -5.07
CA SER A 44 -37.73 -35.05 -5.21
C SER A 44 -36.38 -35.74 -5.41
N GLU A 45 -35.34 -35.04 -5.89
CA GLU A 45 -33.96 -35.57 -6.00
C GLU A 45 -33.24 -35.56 -4.64
N VAL A 46 -33.82 -34.90 -3.62
CA VAL A 46 -33.25 -34.73 -2.26
C VAL A 46 -33.61 -35.88 -1.32
N GLU A 47 -34.58 -36.73 -1.67
CA GLU A 47 -35.08 -37.84 -0.81
C GLU A 47 -33.99 -38.87 -0.42
N SER A 48 -32.81 -38.83 -1.04
CA SER A 48 -31.65 -39.67 -0.69
C SER A 48 -30.75 -39.10 0.42
N HIS A 49 -30.89 -37.83 0.83
CA HIS A 49 -30.05 -37.19 1.85
C HIS A 49 -30.83 -36.93 3.16
N VAL A 50 -30.64 -37.82 4.15
CA VAL A 50 -31.40 -37.83 5.43
C VAL A 50 -31.15 -36.60 6.31
N ARG A 51 -30.03 -35.88 6.13
CA ARG A 51 -29.58 -34.81 7.05
C ARG A 51 -30.33 -33.48 6.87
N TYR A 52 -30.90 -33.23 5.70
CA TYR A 52 -31.57 -31.96 5.36
C TYR A 52 -32.83 -32.25 4.55
N SER A 53 -33.98 -31.72 4.96
CA SER A 53 -35.27 -32.07 4.34
C SER A 53 -36.15 -30.88 3.99
N SER A 54 -35.86 -29.70 4.54
CA SER A 54 -36.64 -28.48 4.33
C SER A 54 -35.76 -27.23 4.25
N ARG A 55 -36.30 -26.13 3.70
CA ARG A 55 -35.60 -24.82 3.71
C ARG A 55 -35.14 -24.37 5.09
N TYR A 56 -35.87 -24.75 6.13
CA TYR A 56 -35.55 -24.37 7.50
C TYR A 56 -34.28 -25.05 8.01
N ASP A 57 -33.75 -26.06 7.29
CA ASP A 57 -32.51 -26.75 7.61
C ASP A 57 -31.28 -26.07 7.00
N ILE A 58 -31.44 -25.13 6.06
CA ILE A 58 -30.32 -24.48 5.36
C ILE A 58 -29.45 -23.67 6.34
N LEU A 59 -30.06 -22.75 7.11
CA LEU A 59 -29.32 -21.90 8.05
C LEU A 59 -28.74 -22.70 9.24
N PRO A 60 -29.49 -23.59 9.93
CA PRO A 60 -28.94 -24.47 10.95
C PRO A 60 -27.85 -25.41 10.40
N GLY A 61 -28.05 -25.96 9.20
CA GLY A 61 -27.09 -26.83 8.53
C GLY A 61 -25.78 -26.13 8.21
N LEU A 62 -25.83 -24.90 7.70
CA LEU A 62 -24.64 -24.09 7.49
C LEU A 62 -23.93 -23.78 8.83
N LYS A 63 -24.67 -23.40 9.88
CA LYS A 63 -24.09 -23.18 11.21
C LYS A 63 -23.40 -24.43 11.75
N ASP A 64 -23.99 -25.60 11.56
CA ASP A 64 -23.42 -26.89 11.96
C ASP A 64 -22.11 -27.13 11.20
N ILE A 65 -22.11 -26.99 9.87
CA ILE A 65 -20.90 -27.10 9.02
C ILE A 65 -19.80 -26.16 9.48
N LEU A 66 -20.11 -24.87 9.66
CA LEU A 66 -19.14 -23.87 10.10
C LEU A 66 -18.63 -24.16 11.52
N SER A 67 -19.44 -24.77 12.38
CA SER A 67 -19.01 -25.18 13.72
C SER A 67 -17.95 -26.27 13.71
N THR A 68 -17.92 -27.11 12.67
CA THR A 68 -16.91 -28.17 12.49
C THR A 68 -15.54 -27.65 12.05
N ILE A 69 -15.44 -26.38 11.65
CA ILE A 69 -14.17 -25.79 11.22
C ILE A 69 -13.28 -25.53 12.45
N PRO A 70 -12.02 -26.03 12.48
CA PRO A 70 -11.15 -25.91 13.65
C PRO A 70 -10.97 -24.46 14.08
N ARG A 71 -11.18 -24.14 15.36
CA ARG A 71 -11.13 -22.75 15.87
C ARG A 71 -9.75 -22.25 16.28
N TYR A 72 -8.82 -23.17 16.49
CA TYR A 72 -7.48 -22.89 17.04
C TYR A 72 -6.34 -23.35 16.13
N ASN A 73 -6.65 -23.92 14.96
CA ASN A 73 -5.66 -24.37 13.98
C ASN A 73 -5.83 -23.58 12.67
N MET A 74 -5.12 -22.46 12.55
CA MET A 74 -5.27 -21.53 11.41
C MET A 74 -5.11 -22.23 10.05
N LYS A 75 -4.16 -23.18 9.93
CA LYS A 75 -3.91 -23.89 8.67
C LYS A 75 -5.11 -24.76 8.29
N LYS A 76 -5.62 -25.59 9.21
CA LYS A 76 -6.81 -26.41 8.96
C LYS A 76 -8.07 -25.58 8.74
N SER A 77 -8.25 -24.48 9.48
CA SER A 77 -9.39 -23.57 9.26
C SER A 77 -9.39 -23.02 7.83
N MET A 78 -8.22 -22.57 7.38
CA MET A 78 -8.01 -22.03 6.04
C MET A 78 -8.28 -23.08 4.96
N GLU A 79 -7.80 -24.31 5.13
CA GLU A 79 -8.06 -25.43 4.22
C GLU A 79 -9.57 -25.69 4.09
N HIS A 80 -10.29 -25.84 5.20
CA HIS A 80 -11.74 -26.12 5.18
C HIS A 80 -12.54 -24.98 4.54
N LEU A 81 -12.24 -23.72 4.88
CA LEU A 81 -12.93 -22.55 4.31
C LEU A 81 -12.65 -22.42 2.80
N LEU A 82 -11.45 -22.77 2.35
CA LEU A 82 -11.14 -22.77 0.92
C LEU A 82 -11.89 -23.87 0.17
N ILE A 83 -11.98 -25.08 0.72
CA ILE A 83 -12.79 -26.16 0.12
C ILE A 83 -14.24 -25.69 -0.01
N LEU A 84 -14.81 -25.15 1.08
CA LEU A 84 -16.18 -24.67 1.12
C LEU A 84 -16.44 -23.58 0.05
N ASN A 85 -15.51 -22.65 -0.13
CA ASN A 85 -15.58 -21.64 -1.19
C ASN A 85 -15.51 -22.26 -2.60
N ASN A 86 -14.54 -23.15 -2.82
CA ASN A 86 -14.30 -23.79 -4.13
C ASN A 86 -15.44 -24.71 -4.56
N ARG A 87 -16.21 -25.25 -3.60
CA ARG A 87 -17.41 -26.04 -3.88
C ARG A 87 -18.64 -25.20 -4.26
N GLY A 88 -18.52 -23.88 -4.19
CA GLY A 88 -19.57 -22.98 -4.69
C GLY A 88 -20.59 -22.56 -3.63
N LEU A 89 -20.25 -22.59 -2.33
CA LEU A 89 -21.13 -22.08 -1.28
C LEU A 89 -21.66 -20.68 -1.61
N ALA A 90 -20.77 -19.77 -2.02
CA ALA A 90 -21.15 -18.40 -2.34
C ALA A 90 -22.12 -18.30 -3.53
N LEU A 91 -21.91 -19.13 -4.55
CA LEU A 91 -22.77 -19.20 -5.74
C LEU A 91 -24.15 -19.71 -5.39
N VAL A 92 -24.24 -20.80 -4.63
CA VAL A 92 -25.53 -21.40 -4.27
C VAL A 92 -26.32 -20.50 -3.32
N LEU A 93 -25.65 -19.77 -2.42
CA LEU A 93 -26.30 -18.76 -1.58
C LEU A 93 -26.77 -17.54 -2.40
N ALA A 94 -26.06 -17.14 -3.45
CA ALA A 94 -26.53 -16.12 -4.39
C ALA A 94 -27.74 -16.60 -5.19
N GLU A 95 -27.73 -17.83 -5.71
CA GLU A 95 -28.91 -18.43 -6.37
C GLU A 95 -30.12 -18.49 -5.42
N LEU A 96 -29.89 -18.77 -4.12
CA LEU A 96 -30.95 -18.77 -3.11
C LEU A 96 -31.49 -17.36 -2.84
N LEU A 97 -30.63 -16.34 -2.90
CA LEU A 97 -31.00 -14.93 -2.76
C LEU A 97 -31.80 -14.41 -3.98
N ASP A 98 -31.51 -14.94 -5.17
CA ASP A 98 -32.25 -14.64 -6.41
C ASP A 98 -33.62 -15.33 -6.49
N SER A 99 -33.96 -16.19 -5.52
CA SER A 99 -35.22 -16.91 -5.47
C SER A 99 -36.43 -15.95 -5.44
N SER A 100 -37.50 -16.30 -6.16
CA SER A 100 -38.78 -15.57 -6.11
C SER A 100 -39.50 -15.70 -4.76
N ILE A 101 -39.07 -16.61 -3.90
CA ILE A 101 -39.67 -16.89 -2.59
C ILE A 101 -39.00 -16.00 -1.53
N LYS A 102 -39.79 -15.12 -0.90
CA LYS A 102 -39.30 -14.15 0.09
C LYS A 102 -38.54 -14.82 1.25
N GLU A 103 -39.03 -15.94 1.79
CA GLU A 103 -38.35 -16.59 2.91
C GLU A 103 -36.99 -17.20 2.51
N ASN A 104 -36.83 -17.63 1.25
CA ASN A 104 -35.55 -18.13 0.76
C ASN A 104 -34.52 -17.00 0.71
N LYS A 105 -34.94 -15.80 0.25
CA LYS A 105 -34.11 -14.60 0.29
C LYS A 105 -33.64 -14.28 1.71
N GLU A 106 -34.55 -14.31 2.69
CA GLU A 106 -34.19 -14.03 4.08
C GLU A 106 -33.23 -15.08 4.66
N ILE A 107 -33.44 -16.37 4.34
CA ILE A 107 -32.50 -17.44 4.74
C ILE A 107 -31.12 -17.22 4.11
N ALA A 108 -31.05 -16.85 2.83
CA ALA A 108 -29.80 -16.55 2.14
C ALA A 108 -29.08 -15.36 2.79
N LYS A 109 -29.79 -14.26 3.07
CA LYS A 109 -29.25 -13.08 3.77
C LYS A 109 -28.65 -13.47 5.13
N GLU A 110 -29.37 -14.26 5.92
CA GLU A 110 -28.88 -14.74 7.22
C GLU A 110 -27.64 -15.65 7.09
N CYS A 111 -27.60 -16.52 6.06
CA CYS A 111 -26.44 -17.36 5.79
C CYS A 111 -25.21 -16.53 5.40
N VAL A 112 -25.38 -15.54 4.54
CA VAL A 112 -24.29 -14.62 4.14
C VAL A 112 -23.80 -13.83 5.35
N ARG A 113 -24.70 -13.31 6.20
CA ARG A 113 -24.38 -12.55 7.42
C ARG A 113 -23.47 -13.30 8.39
N LEU A 114 -23.43 -14.64 8.37
CA LEU A 114 -22.49 -15.42 9.18
C LEU A 114 -21.01 -15.10 8.88
N PHE A 115 -20.71 -14.63 7.67
CA PHE A 115 -19.37 -14.27 7.22
C PHE A 115 -19.09 -12.77 7.27
N LEU A 116 -20.03 -11.97 7.77
CA LEU A 116 -19.95 -10.51 7.74
C LEU A 116 -19.77 -9.94 9.14
N ILE A 117 -19.12 -8.77 9.21
CA ILE A 117 -19.24 -7.91 10.39
C ILE A 117 -20.50 -7.06 10.26
N ASP A 118 -21.20 -6.86 11.35
CA ASP A 118 -22.16 -5.76 11.48
C ASP A 118 -21.37 -4.44 11.45
N PRO A 119 -21.58 -3.56 10.45
CA PRO A 119 -20.85 -2.32 10.33
C PRO A 119 -21.04 -1.37 11.52
N LYS A 120 -22.16 -1.47 12.25
CA LYS A 120 -22.49 -0.58 13.37
C LYS A 120 -21.85 -1.05 14.67
N THR A 121 -21.89 -2.35 14.93
CA THR A 121 -21.42 -2.93 16.20
C THR A 121 -20.03 -3.55 16.11
N ASN A 122 -19.47 -3.67 14.90
CA ASN A 122 -18.22 -4.38 14.61
C ASN A 122 -18.20 -5.79 15.21
N SER A 123 -19.36 -6.44 15.22
CA SER A 123 -19.63 -7.75 15.83
C SER A 123 -20.46 -8.62 14.86
N GLY A 124 -20.91 -9.81 15.28
CA GLY A 124 -21.79 -10.65 14.46
C GLY A 124 -21.11 -11.66 13.53
N PHE A 125 -19.80 -11.55 13.33
CA PHE A 125 -19.03 -12.55 12.58
C PHE A 125 -19.05 -13.91 13.30
N PHE A 126 -19.40 -14.99 12.59
CA PHE A 126 -19.55 -16.32 13.20
C PHE A 126 -18.24 -16.87 13.79
N PHE A 127 -17.13 -16.63 13.10
CA PHE A 127 -15.78 -17.05 13.51
C PHE A 127 -15.10 -16.06 14.47
N PRO A 128 -14.26 -16.57 15.40
CA PRO A 128 -13.43 -15.73 16.26
C PRO A 128 -12.41 -14.93 15.43
N LYS A 129 -11.96 -13.78 15.95
CA LYS A 129 -10.99 -12.88 15.29
C LYS A 129 -9.74 -13.58 14.75
N SER A 130 -9.30 -14.67 15.39
CA SER A 130 -8.15 -15.48 14.94
C SER A 130 -8.34 -16.13 13.56
N ILE A 131 -9.59 -16.34 13.12
CA ILE A 131 -9.94 -17.05 11.88
C ILE A 131 -10.63 -16.16 10.86
N GLN A 132 -11.18 -15.01 11.25
CA GLN A 132 -11.90 -14.09 10.35
C GLN A 132 -11.15 -13.80 9.04
N ASN A 133 -9.83 -13.63 9.12
CA ASN A 133 -9.01 -13.37 7.93
C ASN A 133 -9.06 -14.51 6.89
N GLN A 134 -9.36 -15.74 7.30
CA GLN A 134 -9.48 -16.90 6.40
C GLN A 134 -10.75 -16.88 5.56
N CYS A 135 -11.74 -16.06 5.93
CA CYS A 135 -12.95 -15.89 5.15
C CYS A 135 -12.78 -14.90 3.99
N ALA A 136 -11.60 -14.27 3.84
CA ALA A 136 -11.36 -13.22 2.84
C ALA A 136 -11.77 -13.66 1.42
N SER A 137 -11.45 -14.89 1.01
CA SER A 137 -11.82 -15.40 -0.32
C SER A 137 -13.33 -15.60 -0.49
N ILE A 138 -14.04 -16.03 0.55
CA ILE A 138 -15.51 -16.19 0.51
C ILE A 138 -16.16 -14.81 0.43
N VAL A 139 -15.74 -13.87 1.28
CA VAL A 139 -16.26 -12.50 1.29
C VAL A 139 -15.97 -11.81 -0.04
N LEU A 140 -14.79 -12.01 -0.62
CA LEU A 140 -14.45 -11.50 -1.95
C LEU A 140 -15.39 -12.04 -3.04
N THR A 141 -15.71 -13.33 -3.00
CA THR A 141 -16.69 -13.93 -3.92
C THR A 141 -18.08 -13.33 -3.73
N PHE A 142 -18.55 -13.15 -2.49
CA PHE A 142 -19.82 -12.48 -2.21
C PHE A 142 -19.86 -11.06 -2.76
N CYS A 143 -18.81 -10.27 -2.53
CA CYS A 143 -18.76 -8.92 -3.06
C CYS A 143 -18.86 -8.94 -4.61
N GLY A 144 -18.21 -9.89 -5.29
CA GLY A 144 -18.29 -10.01 -6.75
C GLY A 144 -19.65 -10.46 -7.27
N LEU A 145 -20.42 -11.24 -6.50
CA LEU A 145 -21.76 -11.70 -6.88
C LEU A 145 -22.84 -10.64 -6.63
N PHE A 146 -22.71 -9.87 -5.55
CA PHE A 146 -23.71 -8.87 -5.15
C PHE A 146 -23.44 -7.48 -5.72
N GLN A 147 -22.42 -7.31 -6.56
CA GLN A 147 -22.06 -6.02 -7.15
C GLN A 147 -23.15 -5.45 -8.07
N GLU A 148 -23.85 -6.33 -8.79
CA GLU A 148 -24.91 -5.97 -9.76
C GLU A 148 -26.31 -6.10 -9.17
N ALA A 149 -26.42 -6.14 -7.83
CA ALA A 149 -27.70 -6.16 -7.14
C ALA A 149 -28.62 -5.05 -7.64
N THR A 150 -29.93 -5.31 -7.73
CA THR A 150 -30.91 -4.31 -8.20
C THR A 150 -31.86 -3.84 -7.09
N ASP A 151 -31.98 -4.61 -6.01
CA ASP A 151 -32.82 -4.30 -4.86
C ASP A 151 -32.02 -3.62 -3.71
N GLU A 152 -32.69 -2.80 -2.89
CA GLU A 152 -32.06 -2.06 -1.79
C GLU A 152 -31.45 -2.99 -0.72
N ASP A 153 -32.10 -4.11 -0.41
CA ASP A 153 -31.60 -5.02 0.62
C ASP A 153 -30.33 -5.76 0.16
N GLU A 154 -30.26 -6.12 -1.12
CA GLU A 154 -29.10 -6.75 -1.74
C GLU A 154 -27.93 -5.75 -1.83
N HIS A 155 -28.20 -4.47 -2.10
CA HIS A 155 -27.21 -3.39 -2.01
C HIS A 155 -26.65 -3.22 -0.59
N GLN A 156 -27.50 -3.29 0.44
CA GLN A 156 -27.02 -3.25 1.83
C GLN A 156 -26.15 -4.46 2.17
N LEU A 157 -26.48 -5.63 1.62
CA LEU A 157 -25.67 -6.83 1.77
C LEU A 157 -24.32 -6.68 1.08
N TYR A 158 -24.29 -6.16 -0.15
CA TYR A 158 -23.07 -5.81 -0.87
C TYR A 158 -22.18 -4.84 -0.07
N TYR A 159 -22.76 -3.76 0.46
CA TYR A 159 -22.04 -2.80 1.29
C TYR A 159 -21.43 -3.46 2.54
N SER A 160 -22.18 -4.35 3.20
CA SER A 160 -21.71 -5.10 4.36
C SER A 160 -20.57 -6.06 4.00
N CYS A 161 -20.63 -6.69 2.82
CA CYS A 161 -19.54 -7.52 2.28
C CYS A 161 -18.28 -6.68 2.06
N ARG A 162 -18.40 -5.49 1.46
CA ARG A 162 -17.27 -4.58 1.23
C ARG A 162 -16.61 -4.12 2.52
N GLU A 163 -17.39 -3.64 3.49
CA GLU A 163 -16.85 -3.19 4.77
C GLU A 163 -16.17 -4.35 5.54
N THR A 164 -16.75 -5.55 5.45
CA THR A 164 -16.13 -6.77 5.99
C THR A 164 -14.81 -7.10 5.28
N LEU A 165 -14.77 -7.03 3.95
CA LEU A 165 -13.54 -7.26 3.18
C LEU A 165 -12.46 -6.25 3.58
N VAL A 166 -12.79 -4.96 3.63
CA VAL A 166 -11.87 -3.90 4.07
C VAL A 166 -11.37 -4.16 5.49
N PHE A 167 -12.23 -4.57 6.41
CA PHE A 167 -11.85 -4.93 7.77
C PHE A 167 -10.83 -6.08 7.81
N ILE A 168 -11.10 -7.16 7.06
CA ILE A 168 -10.20 -8.31 6.94
C ILE A 168 -8.85 -7.89 6.32
N LEU A 169 -8.88 -7.14 5.20
CA LEU A 169 -7.68 -6.67 4.52
C LEU A 169 -6.81 -5.77 5.40
N LYS A 170 -7.41 -4.88 6.22
CA LYS A 170 -6.67 -4.08 7.21
C LYS A 170 -5.94 -4.97 8.21
N SER A 171 -6.64 -5.94 8.80
CA SER A 171 -6.08 -6.90 9.76
C SER A 171 -4.85 -7.64 9.19
N ILE A 172 -4.91 -8.02 7.91
CA ILE A 172 -3.80 -8.72 7.27
C ILE A 172 -2.64 -7.77 6.96
N ALA A 173 -2.91 -6.53 6.50
CA ALA A 173 -1.87 -5.55 6.22
C ALA A 173 -1.01 -5.23 7.45
N PHE A 174 -1.63 -5.06 8.63
CA PHE A 174 -0.91 -4.79 9.88
C PHE A 174 -0.07 -5.96 10.39
N SER A 175 -0.42 -7.19 10.02
CA SER A 175 0.28 -8.38 10.51
C SER A 175 1.47 -8.81 9.63
N ASN A 176 1.78 -8.04 8.58
CA ASN A 176 2.90 -8.25 7.64
C ASN A 176 3.02 -9.71 7.14
N ARG A 177 1.88 -10.38 6.93
CA ARG A 177 1.83 -11.81 6.59
C ARG A 177 1.96 -12.01 5.09
N ALA A 178 3.04 -12.61 4.62
CA ALA A 178 3.34 -12.82 3.20
C ALA A 178 2.33 -13.69 2.40
N LYS A 179 1.40 -14.40 3.05
CA LYS A 179 0.41 -15.28 2.36
C LYS A 179 -1.01 -14.91 2.78
N TYR A 180 -1.59 -13.94 2.05
CA TYR A 180 -2.79 -13.18 2.43
C TYR A 180 -4.09 -13.98 2.31
N PHE A 181 -4.16 -14.93 1.38
CA PHE A 181 -5.34 -15.75 1.08
C PHE A 181 -5.03 -17.25 1.11
N GLY A 182 -3.93 -17.63 1.76
CA GLY A 182 -3.57 -19.03 1.93
C GLY A 182 -3.28 -19.75 0.62
N ILE A 183 -4.10 -20.76 0.34
CA ILE A 183 -3.99 -21.66 -0.82
C ILE A 183 -4.87 -21.18 -2.00
N ALA A 184 -5.59 -20.06 -1.85
CA ALA A 184 -6.46 -19.54 -2.91
C ALA A 184 -5.67 -19.28 -4.21
N LYS A 185 -6.31 -19.56 -5.35
CA LYS A 185 -5.72 -19.30 -6.68
C LYS A 185 -5.47 -17.80 -6.84
N LYS A 186 -4.24 -17.43 -7.16
CA LYS A 186 -3.82 -16.01 -7.24
C LYS A 186 -4.58 -15.27 -8.33
N SER A 187 -4.87 -15.93 -9.45
CA SER A 187 -5.72 -15.40 -10.51
C SER A 187 -7.14 -15.04 -10.04
N HIS A 188 -7.74 -15.82 -9.13
CA HIS A 188 -9.05 -15.51 -8.54
C HIS A 188 -8.99 -14.24 -7.68
N LEU A 189 -7.90 -14.06 -6.94
CA LEU A 189 -7.68 -12.90 -6.09
C LEU A 189 -7.46 -11.64 -6.92
N ILE A 190 -6.62 -11.72 -7.96
CA ILE A 190 -6.39 -10.63 -8.90
C ILE A 190 -7.73 -10.23 -9.54
N ALA A 191 -8.48 -11.20 -10.06
CA ALA A 191 -9.77 -10.94 -10.71
C ALA A 191 -10.79 -10.31 -9.74
N GLY A 192 -10.90 -10.84 -8.52
CA GLY A 192 -11.83 -10.32 -7.52
C GLY A 192 -11.44 -8.93 -7.02
N LEU A 193 -10.19 -8.73 -6.61
CA LEU A 193 -9.71 -7.45 -6.05
C LEU A 193 -9.71 -6.34 -7.09
N TYR A 194 -9.33 -6.65 -8.34
CA TYR A 194 -9.33 -5.68 -9.43
C TYR A 194 -10.71 -5.04 -9.65
N LYS A 195 -11.79 -5.83 -9.62
CA LYS A 195 -13.16 -5.29 -9.75
C LYS A 195 -13.46 -4.19 -8.72
N PHE A 196 -12.98 -4.35 -7.48
CA PHE A 196 -13.15 -3.32 -6.44
C PHE A 196 -12.30 -2.08 -6.69
N VAL A 197 -11.08 -2.28 -7.19
CA VAL A 197 -10.19 -1.18 -7.55
C VAL A 197 -10.84 -0.34 -8.65
N SER A 198 -11.21 -0.97 -9.77
CA SER A 198 -11.87 -0.30 -10.89
C SER A 198 -13.15 0.42 -10.44
N GLU A 199 -14.00 -0.22 -9.63
CA GLU A 199 -15.20 0.44 -9.09
C GLU A 199 -14.84 1.70 -8.31
N ILE A 200 -13.85 1.66 -7.41
CA ILE A 200 -13.47 2.82 -6.60
C ILE A 200 -12.87 3.93 -7.48
N VAL A 201 -12.02 3.56 -8.43
CA VAL A 201 -11.40 4.51 -9.37
C VAL A 201 -12.48 5.23 -10.17
N ASP A 202 -13.39 4.49 -10.81
CA ASP A 202 -14.39 5.03 -11.73
C ASP A 202 -15.55 5.75 -11.02
N THR A 203 -16.02 5.21 -9.89
CA THR A 203 -17.20 5.76 -9.21
C THR A 203 -16.86 6.92 -8.29
N LYS A 204 -15.65 6.95 -7.72
CA LYS A 204 -15.30 7.90 -6.65
C LYS A 204 -14.06 8.73 -6.95
N LEU A 205 -12.92 8.11 -7.21
CA LEU A 205 -11.64 8.82 -7.17
C LEU A 205 -11.49 9.82 -8.32
N ARG A 206 -11.79 9.42 -9.56
CA ARG A 206 -11.65 10.31 -10.74
C ARG A 206 -12.40 11.63 -10.59
N ARG A 207 -13.73 11.54 -10.41
CA ARG A 207 -14.62 12.70 -10.26
C ARG A 207 -14.26 13.54 -9.04
N SER A 208 -13.84 12.89 -7.95
CA SER A 208 -13.49 13.59 -6.72
C SER A 208 -12.17 14.34 -6.86
N LEU A 209 -11.18 13.76 -7.54
CA LEU A 209 -9.92 14.45 -7.87
C LEU A 209 -10.17 15.64 -8.79
N GLU A 210 -10.95 15.45 -9.86
CA GLU A 210 -11.37 16.51 -10.79
C GLU A 210 -11.98 17.70 -10.05
N SER A 211 -12.94 17.41 -9.17
CA SER A 211 -13.60 18.44 -8.38
C SER A 211 -12.66 19.22 -7.45
N ILE A 212 -11.62 18.58 -6.89
CA ILE A 212 -10.65 19.23 -6.00
C ILE A 212 -9.92 20.37 -6.71
N TYR A 213 -9.45 20.15 -7.94
CA TYR A 213 -8.69 21.16 -8.66
C TYR A 213 -9.53 22.19 -9.42
N GLU A 214 -10.74 21.83 -9.86
CA GLU A 214 -11.66 22.79 -10.48
C GLU A 214 -12.25 23.80 -9.49
N SER A 215 -12.41 23.43 -8.20
CA SER A 215 -12.99 24.31 -7.19
C SER A 215 -12.36 24.13 -5.79
N PRO A 216 -11.08 24.48 -5.62
CA PRO A 216 -10.34 24.26 -4.37
C PRO A 216 -11.00 24.86 -3.12
N SER A 217 -11.55 26.07 -3.26
CA SER A 217 -12.05 26.89 -2.16
C SER A 217 -13.47 26.54 -1.71
N SER A 218 -14.19 25.69 -2.43
CA SER A 218 -15.59 25.34 -2.13
C SER A 218 -15.76 24.03 -1.37
N HIS A 219 -14.70 23.24 -1.22
CA HIS A 219 -14.80 21.92 -0.58
C HIS A 219 -15.00 22.06 0.93
N SER A 220 -16.07 21.45 1.42
CA SER A 220 -16.28 21.36 2.85
C SER A 220 -15.24 20.43 3.47
N THR A 221 -14.97 20.60 4.77
CA THR A 221 -14.12 19.65 5.52
C THR A 221 -14.67 18.21 5.50
N CYS A 222 -15.96 18.05 5.20
CA CYS A 222 -16.61 16.75 5.06
C CYS A 222 -16.20 16.05 3.75
N ASP A 223 -16.17 16.79 2.63
CA ASP A 223 -15.86 16.25 1.29
C ASP A 223 -14.43 15.72 1.23
N LEU A 224 -13.48 16.51 1.75
CA LEU A 224 -12.08 16.11 1.84
C LEU A 224 -11.87 14.89 2.75
N ARG A 225 -12.67 14.75 3.82
CA ARG A 225 -12.60 13.60 4.73
C ARG A 225 -13.15 12.34 4.07
N SER A 226 -14.26 12.45 3.34
CA SER A 226 -14.84 11.34 2.59
C SER A 226 -13.84 10.84 1.56
N LEU A 227 -13.29 11.75 0.77
CA LEU A 227 -12.31 11.40 -0.25
C LEU A 227 -11.05 10.76 0.33
N LYS A 228 -10.52 11.30 1.44
CA LYS A 228 -9.39 10.67 2.13
C LYS A 228 -9.71 9.24 2.57
N ARG A 229 -10.93 8.95 3.03
CA ARG A 229 -11.37 7.59 3.36
C ARG A 229 -11.42 6.71 2.12
N ASP A 230 -11.97 7.20 1.01
CA ASP A 230 -12.06 6.44 -0.24
C ASP A 230 -10.66 6.11 -0.79
N PHE A 231 -9.72 7.06 -0.74
CA PHE A 231 -8.31 6.79 -1.09
C PHE A 231 -7.63 5.79 -0.15
N GLN A 232 -7.89 5.85 1.15
CA GLN A 232 -7.35 4.85 2.08
C GLN A 232 -7.87 3.44 1.78
N VAL A 233 -9.14 3.32 1.34
CA VAL A 233 -9.70 2.04 0.90
C VAL A 233 -9.04 1.60 -0.41
N PHE A 234 -8.87 2.50 -1.38
CA PHE A 234 -8.15 2.22 -2.62
C PHE A 234 -6.71 1.74 -2.36
N ALA A 235 -5.93 2.49 -1.58
CA ALA A 235 -4.55 2.15 -1.26
C ALA A 235 -4.43 0.80 -0.55
N LEU A 236 -5.37 0.48 0.35
CA LEU A 236 -5.43 -0.81 1.00
C LEU A 236 -5.69 -1.95 0.00
N ILE A 237 -6.69 -1.81 -0.87
CA ILE A 237 -7.05 -2.86 -1.84
C ILE A 237 -5.94 -3.00 -2.90
N SER A 238 -5.43 -1.87 -3.39
CA SER A 238 -4.25 -1.79 -4.27
C SER A 238 -3.08 -2.55 -3.68
N LEU A 239 -2.70 -2.32 -2.41
CA LEU A 239 -1.62 -3.06 -1.74
C LEU A 239 -1.80 -4.59 -1.85
N HIS A 240 -3.02 -5.10 -1.62
CA HIS A 240 -3.28 -6.53 -1.70
C HIS A 240 -3.35 -7.05 -3.14
N LEU A 241 -3.86 -6.24 -4.08
CA LEU A 241 -3.84 -6.56 -5.50
C LEU A 241 -2.40 -6.64 -6.03
N ARG A 242 -1.56 -5.66 -5.70
CA ARG A 242 -0.14 -5.62 -6.08
C ARG A 242 0.61 -6.84 -5.59
N ARG A 243 0.42 -7.21 -4.32
CA ARG A 243 1.00 -8.43 -3.75
C ARG A 243 0.50 -9.70 -4.45
N ALA A 244 -0.79 -9.78 -4.79
CA ALA A 244 -1.33 -10.92 -5.53
C ALA A 244 -0.73 -11.02 -6.95
N ILE A 245 -0.46 -9.87 -7.60
CA ILE A 245 0.20 -9.78 -8.90
C ILE A 245 1.68 -10.20 -8.78
N GLU A 246 2.43 -9.64 -7.82
CA GLU A 246 3.83 -9.99 -7.55
C GLU A 246 4.01 -11.49 -7.30
N ASP A 247 3.15 -12.08 -6.45
CA ASP A 247 3.14 -13.51 -6.17
C ASP A 247 2.84 -14.34 -7.42
N HIS A 248 1.86 -13.90 -8.23
CA HIS A 248 1.47 -14.59 -9.46
C HIS A 248 2.59 -14.59 -10.51
N ILE A 249 3.24 -13.44 -10.71
CA ILE A 249 4.37 -13.27 -11.64
C ILE A 249 5.55 -14.14 -11.20
N THR A 250 5.88 -14.09 -9.90
CA THR A 250 6.98 -14.90 -9.32
C THR A 250 6.72 -16.40 -9.50
N GLU A 251 5.49 -16.87 -9.25
CA GLU A 251 5.08 -18.28 -9.41
C GLU A 251 5.17 -18.74 -10.88
N LYS A 252 4.93 -17.84 -11.83
CA LYS A 252 5.09 -18.12 -13.26
C LYS A 252 6.53 -18.01 -13.76
N GLY A 253 7.49 -17.67 -12.89
CA GLY A 253 8.91 -17.52 -13.24
C GLY A 253 9.19 -16.27 -14.08
N LEU A 254 8.29 -15.28 -14.02
CA LEU A 254 8.36 -14.05 -14.79
C LEU A 254 9.01 -12.95 -13.93
N SER A 255 9.61 -11.95 -14.56
CA SER A 255 10.30 -10.86 -13.88
C SER A 255 9.42 -9.62 -13.72
N LEU A 256 9.60 -8.92 -12.59
CA LEU A 256 9.14 -7.55 -12.41
C LEU A 256 10.25 -6.57 -12.84
N PRO A 257 9.89 -5.36 -13.31
CA PRO A 257 8.53 -4.88 -13.57
C PRO A 257 7.91 -5.50 -14.83
N VAL A 258 6.58 -5.51 -14.92
CA VAL A 258 5.81 -6.01 -16.07
C VAL A 258 5.95 -5.03 -17.23
N ASN A 259 6.36 -5.53 -18.39
CA ASN A 259 6.27 -4.76 -19.63
C ASN A 259 4.84 -4.87 -20.20
N VAL A 260 4.23 -3.71 -20.47
CA VAL A 260 2.83 -3.64 -20.92
C VAL A 260 2.69 -4.05 -22.38
N ASP A 261 3.69 -3.77 -23.22
CA ASP A 261 3.68 -4.15 -24.63
C ASP A 261 3.65 -5.69 -24.78
N ASP A 262 4.30 -6.40 -23.85
CA ASP A 262 4.28 -7.87 -23.79
C ASP A 262 2.90 -8.43 -23.39
N LEU A 263 1.97 -7.57 -22.93
CA LEU A 263 0.59 -7.94 -22.60
C LEU A 263 -0.35 -7.84 -23.81
N GLU A 264 -0.04 -6.99 -24.80
CA GLU A 264 -0.93 -6.68 -25.92
C GLU A 264 -0.68 -7.55 -27.17
N GLU A 265 0.56 -8.01 -27.44
CA GLU A 265 0.95 -8.56 -28.77
C GLU A 265 1.14 -10.10 -28.87
N GLY A 266 0.78 -10.90 -27.86
CA GLY A 266 1.04 -12.36 -27.88
C GLY A 266 -0.15 -13.26 -28.30
N GLU A 267 0.10 -14.32 -29.09
CA GLU A 267 -0.85 -15.45 -29.34
C GLU A 267 -1.22 -16.25 -28.08
N ASN A 268 -0.70 -15.86 -26.91
CA ASN A 268 -0.99 -16.50 -25.63
C ASN A 268 -0.93 -15.44 -24.51
N PRO A 269 -2.05 -14.86 -24.06
CA PRO A 269 -2.04 -13.96 -22.92
C PRO A 269 -1.70 -14.79 -21.67
N CYS A 270 -0.41 -14.88 -21.34
CA CYS A 270 0.06 -15.60 -20.16
C CYS A 270 -0.40 -14.90 -18.86
N TYR A 271 -0.93 -13.68 -18.96
CA TYR A 271 -1.35 -12.84 -17.84
C TYR A 271 -2.86 -12.59 -17.80
N PRO A 272 -3.45 -12.45 -16.60
CA PRO A 272 -4.83 -12.01 -16.45
C PRO A 272 -5.04 -10.61 -17.06
N VAL A 273 -6.09 -10.45 -17.89
CA VAL A 273 -6.58 -9.15 -18.42
C VAL A 273 -6.66 -8.08 -17.32
N GLN A 274 -6.92 -8.47 -16.07
CA GLN A 274 -7.00 -7.57 -14.93
C GLN A 274 -5.68 -6.89 -14.56
N ILE A 275 -4.51 -7.49 -14.86
CA ILE A 275 -3.21 -6.84 -14.66
C ILE A 275 -3.04 -5.68 -15.62
N PHE A 276 -3.41 -5.88 -16.89
CA PHE A 276 -3.41 -4.84 -17.92
C PHE A 276 -4.41 -3.73 -17.56
N MET A 277 -5.65 -4.10 -17.22
CA MET A 277 -6.66 -3.11 -16.86
C MET A 277 -6.28 -2.30 -15.60
N PHE A 278 -5.54 -2.90 -14.65
CA PHE A 278 -5.01 -2.16 -13.51
C PHE A 278 -3.93 -1.15 -13.90
N HIS A 279 -3.12 -1.44 -14.93
CA HIS A 279 -2.20 -0.45 -15.53
C HIS A 279 -2.96 0.69 -16.20
N CYS A 280 -4.05 0.40 -16.93
CA CYS A 280 -4.89 1.42 -17.53
C CYS A 280 -5.47 2.37 -16.47
N ASP A 281 -5.98 1.82 -15.37
CA ASP A 281 -6.50 2.61 -14.23
C ASP A 281 -5.40 3.46 -13.60
N PHE A 282 -4.21 2.90 -13.38
CA PHE A 282 -3.04 3.63 -12.90
C PHE A 282 -2.67 4.79 -13.81
N SER A 283 -2.45 4.52 -15.11
CA SER A 283 -2.06 5.52 -16.10
C SER A 283 -3.08 6.64 -16.21
N SER A 284 -4.35 6.30 -16.06
CA SER A 284 -5.42 7.27 -16.15
C SER A 284 -5.59 8.10 -14.87
N LEU A 285 -5.30 7.54 -13.69
CA LEU A 285 -5.18 8.32 -12.46
C LEU A 285 -3.98 9.28 -12.50
N VAL A 286 -2.86 8.87 -13.10
CA VAL A 286 -1.70 9.76 -13.33
C VAL A 286 -2.13 10.96 -14.17
N LYS A 287 -2.81 10.74 -15.31
CA LYS A 287 -3.35 11.82 -16.16
C LYS A 287 -4.32 12.75 -15.43
N ASN A 288 -5.18 12.22 -14.57
CA ASN A 288 -6.07 13.06 -13.77
C ASN A 288 -5.29 13.93 -12.77
N LEU A 289 -4.19 13.43 -12.21
CA LEU A 289 -3.34 14.25 -11.33
C LEU A 289 -2.47 15.23 -12.11
N GLU A 290 -2.03 14.93 -13.32
CA GLU A 290 -1.35 15.87 -14.22
C GLU A 290 -2.20 17.12 -14.44
N GLN A 291 -3.49 16.96 -14.75
CA GLN A 291 -4.44 18.07 -14.83
C GLN A 291 -4.48 18.86 -13.51
N GLY A 292 -4.53 18.16 -12.37
CA GLY A 292 -4.50 18.81 -11.06
C GLY A 292 -3.21 19.60 -10.79
N LEU A 293 -2.07 19.12 -11.28
CA LEU A 293 -0.79 19.84 -11.21
C LEU A 293 -0.79 21.06 -12.13
N GLU A 294 -1.35 20.96 -13.34
CA GLU A 294 -1.52 22.09 -14.27
C GLU A 294 -2.30 23.24 -13.61
N TYR A 295 -3.48 22.96 -13.07
CA TYR A 295 -4.28 23.95 -12.35
C TYR A 295 -3.54 24.55 -11.15
N LEU A 296 -2.78 23.74 -10.42
CA LEU A 296 -1.98 24.22 -9.30
C LEU A 296 -0.85 25.15 -9.78
N GLU A 297 -0.17 24.84 -10.88
CA GLU A 297 0.83 25.72 -11.46
C GLU A 297 0.25 27.07 -11.88
N GLU A 298 -0.89 27.05 -12.59
CA GLU A 298 -1.60 28.27 -12.99
C GLU A 298 -1.95 29.12 -11.76
N ALA A 299 -2.53 28.50 -10.73
CA ALA A 299 -2.87 29.18 -9.49
C ALA A 299 -1.65 29.76 -8.75
N ILE A 300 -0.50 29.08 -8.79
CA ILE A 300 0.76 29.59 -8.22
C ILE A 300 1.24 30.83 -8.99
N ARG A 301 1.18 30.78 -10.33
CA ARG A 301 1.57 31.90 -11.19
C ARG A 301 0.66 33.11 -10.99
N ASP A 302 -0.65 32.89 -10.97
CA ASP A 302 -1.66 33.95 -10.77
C ASP A 302 -1.55 34.61 -9.40
N ALA A 303 -1.23 33.83 -8.36
CA ALA A 303 -1.06 34.35 -7.01
C ALA A 303 0.28 35.08 -6.78
N GLY A 304 1.18 35.12 -7.77
CA GLY A 304 2.49 35.76 -7.65
C GLY A 304 3.34 35.25 -6.48
N GLY A 305 3.21 33.95 -6.15
CA GLY A 305 3.94 33.31 -5.05
C GLY A 305 3.29 33.42 -3.66
N ASN A 306 2.16 34.12 -3.52
CA ASN A 306 1.41 34.24 -2.25
C ASN A 306 0.22 33.27 -2.14
N LEU A 307 0.22 32.19 -2.94
CA LEU A 307 -0.86 31.21 -2.91
C LEU A 307 -0.97 30.57 -1.51
N LYS A 308 -2.13 30.77 -0.86
CA LYS A 308 -2.44 30.13 0.42
C LYS A 308 -2.57 28.62 0.21
N PHE A 309 -1.88 27.86 1.03
CA PHE A 309 -1.91 26.41 0.95
C PHE A 309 -3.28 25.86 1.36
N ASN A 310 -3.89 25.07 0.46
CA ASN A 310 -5.15 24.39 0.69
C ASN A 310 -4.89 22.93 1.12
N THR A 311 -5.65 22.43 2.09
CA THR A 311 -5.61 21.02 2.50
C THR A 311 -5.97 20.04 1.36
N GLY A 312 -6.76 20.45 0.37
CA GLY A 312 -7.02 19.66 -0.83
C GLY A 312 -5.73 19.30 -1.58
N TRP A 313 -4.79 20.24 -1.69
CA TRP A 313 -3.52 20.02 -2.38
C TRP A 313 -2.61 19.05 -1.65
N SER A 314 -2.71 18.99 -0.31
CA SER A 314 -1.98 17.99 0.47
C SER A 314 -2.39 16.55 0.15
N LEU A 315 -3.58 16.34 -0.43
CA LEU A 315 -4.00 15.02 -0.88
C LEU A 315 -3.21 14.55 -2.11
N PHE A 316 -2.71 15.44 -2.97
CA PHE A 316 -1.97 15.03 -4.17
C PHE A 316 -0.76 14.18 -3.83
N LEU A 317 0.09 14.59 -2.88
CA LEU A 317 1.24 13.79 -2.45
C LEU A 317 0.83 12.44 -1.86
N PHE A 318 -0.31 12.39 -1.17
CA PHE A 318 -0.84 11.14 -0.63
C PHE A 318 -1.30 10.18 -1.74
N VAL A 319 -1.94 10.69 -2.79
CA VAL A 319 -2.35 9.88 -3.95
C VAL A 319 -1.14 9.46 -4.79
N PHE A 320 -0.23 10.40 -5.07
CA PHE A 320 1.00 10.13 -5.80
C PHE A 320 1.87 9.08 -5.11
N MET A 321 1.88 9.01 -3.77
CA MET A 321 2.54 7.92 -3.06
C MET A 321 1.97 6.55 -3.43
N GLU A 322 0.65 6.38 -3.45
CA GLU A 322 0.07 5.10 -3.83
C GLU A 322 0.30 4.79 -5.31
N LEU A 323 0.23 5.80 -6.18
CA LEU A 323 0.61 5.64 -7.59
C LEU A 323 2.09 5.26 -7.74
N HIS A 324 2.99 5.81 -6.93
CA HIS A 324 4.38 5.36 -6.88
C HIS A 324 4.50 3.89 -6.51
N ASN A 325 3.74 3.44 -5.50
CA ASN A 325 3.74 2.03 -5.13
C ASN A 325 3.21 1.11 -6.25
N ILE A 326 2.26 1.59 -7.05
CA ILE A 326 1.77 0.88 -8.25
C ILE A 326 2.80 0.93 -9.39
N SER A 327 3.50 2.05 -9.54
CA SER A 327 4.50 2.26 -10.59
C SER A 327 5.65 1.26 -10.55
N GLU A 328 5.99 0.72 -9.37
CA GLU A 328 7.04 -0.29 -9.21
C GLU A 328 6.64 -1.65 -9.83
N LEU A 329 5.36 -1.86 -10.16
CA LEU A 329 4.90 -3.08 -10.86
C LEU A 329 5.11 -3.05 -12.36
N TYR A 330 5.17 -1.87 -12.99
CA TYR A 330 5.10 -1.72 -14.44
C TYR A 330 6.35 -1.04 -15.00
N GLY A 331 6.82 -1.50 -16.15
CA GLY A 331 8.11 -1.09 -16.72
C GLY A 331 8.17 0.39 -17.06
N ASP A 332 7.05 0.94 -17.53
CA ASP A 332 6.84 2.35 -17.86
C ASP A 332 6.38 3.19 -16.65
N GLY A 333 6.02 2.56 -15.53
CA GLY A 333 5.31 3.21 -14.43
C GLY A 333 6.07 4.39 -13.81
N LYS A 334 7.37 4.23 -13.55
CA LYS A 334 8.20 5.32 -12.99
C LYS A 334 8.38 6.47 -13.98
N GLU A 335 8.46 6.17 -15.27
CA GLU A 335 8.62 7.19 -16.29
C GLU A 335 7.36 8.03 -16.42
N LEU A 336 6.17 7.41 -16.38
CA LEU A 336 4.89 8.13 -16.39
C LEU A 336 4.81 9.18 -15.26
N LEU A 337 5.15 8.80 -14.03
CA LEU A 337 5.21 9.74 -12.91
C LEU A 337 6.32 10.78 -13.08
N SER A 338 7.47 10.38 -13.62
CA SER A 338 8.59 11.29 -13.85
C SER A 338 8.27 12.35 -14.91
N VAL A 339 7.50 12.02 -15.95
CA VAL A 339 7.04 12.95 -16.98
C VAL A 339 6.09 13.96 -16.34
N ALA A 340 5.08 13.51 -15.61
CA ALA A 340 4.15 14.38 -14.89
C ALA A 340 4.87 15.41 -14.00
N PHE A 341 5.90 14.98 -13.27
CA PHE A 341 6.67 15.88 -12.40
C PHE A 341 7.54 16.88 -13.17
N ARG A 342 8.06 16.49 -14.34
CA ARG A 342 8.87 17.37 -15.21
C ARG A 342 8.03 18.36 -16.00
N GLU A 343 6.81 17.99 -16.37
CA GLU A 343 5.88 18.89 -17.05
C GLU A 343 5.37 19.99 -16.11
N TYR A 344 5.16 19.66 -14.83
CA TYR A 344 4.64 20.59 -13.82
C TYR A 344 5.56 20.76 -12.59
N PRO A 345 6.80 21.26 -12.79
CA PRO A 345 7.80 21.35 -11.73
C PRO A 345 7.44 22.36 -10.62
N LEU A 346 6.80 23.49 -10.94
CA LEU A 346 6.42 24.49 -9.94
C LEU A 346 5.37 23.94 -8.98
N ALA A 347 4.41 23.17 -9.48
CA ALA A 347 3.36 22.53 -8.67
C ALA A 347 3.96 21.48 -7.73
N ILE A 348 4.81 20.59 -8.26
CA ILE A 348 5.46 19.56 -7.46
C ILE A 348 6.39 20.17 -6.40
N ASP A 349 7.20 21.17 -6.77
CA ASP A 349 8.09 21.85 -5.81
C ASP A 349 7.28 22.55 -4.71
N TYR A 350 6.17 23.19 -5.08
CA TYR A 350 5.26 23.81 -4.12
C TYR A 350 4.68 22.79 -3.13
N LEU A 351 4.27 21.62 -3.59
CA LEU A 351 3.79 20.53 -2.73
C LEU A 351 4.91 20.01 -1.82
N ILE A 352 6.10 19.74 -2.37
CA ILE A 352 7.23 19.19 -1.61
C ILE A 352 7.64 20.13 -0.49
N ARG A 353 7.77 21.44 -0.76
CA ARG A 353 8.18 22.46 0.24
C ARG A 353 7.21 22.58 1.42
N ARG A 354 6.01 22.01 1.31
CA ARG A 354 4.99 21.97 2.38
C ARG A 354 5.01 20.69 3.20
N SER A 355 5.78 19.69 2.76
CA SER A 355 6.04 18.47 3.51
C SER A 355 6.72 18.78 4.84
N LYS A 356 6.32 18.07 5.88
CA LYS A 356 6.82 18.20 7.25
C LYS A 356 7.64 16.98 7.65
N ARG A 357 8.38 17.11 8.75
CA ARG A 357 9.03 15.98 9.41
C ARG A 357 7.99 14.94 9.83
N GLY A 358 8.25 13.68 9.53
CA GLY A 358 7.32 12.58 9.80
C GLY A 358 6.28 12.35 8.70
N ASP A 359 6.19 13.23 7.69
CA ASP A 359 5.46 12.90 6.47
C ASP A 359 6.22 11.82 5.69
N ASP A 360 5.49 10.88 5.11
CA ASP A 360 6.06 9.79 4.33
C ASP A 360 6.30 10.25 2.88
N HIS A 361 7.10 11.30 2.65
CA HIS A 361 7.31 11.88 1.30
C HIS A 361 8.72 11.65 0.74
N LEU A 362 9.57 10.90 1.45
CA LEU A 362 10.97 10.65 1.03
C LEU A 362 11.09 9.80 -0.24
N TRP A 363 10.03 9.07 -0.61
CA TRP A 363 9.97 8.32 -1.86
C TRP A 363 10.16 9.19 -3.10
N LEU A 364 9.85 10.49 -3.03
CA LEU A 364 10.07 11.46 -4.10
C LEU A 364 11.56 11.64 -4.46
N LEU A 365 12.49 11.32 -3.53
CA LEU A 365 13.93 11.35 -3.81
C LEU A 365 14.35 10.32 -4.87
N LYS A 366 13.51 9.32 -5.18
CA LYS A 366 13.75 8.39 -6.30
C LYS A 366 13.57 9.05 -7.68
N TYR A 367 12.98 10.24 -7.75
CA TYR A 367 12.73 11.00 -8.98
C TYR A 367 13.68 12.20 -9.08
N ASP A 368 14.96 12.00 -8.77
CA ASP A 368 15.94 13.08 -8.59
C ASP A 368 16.19 13.96 -9.83
N SER A 369 15.95 13.43 -11.02
CA SER A 369 15.99 14.16 -12.29
C SER A 369 14.69 14.92 -12.61
N ALA A 370 13.62 14.69 -11.85
CA ALA A 370 12.30 15.27 -12.07
C ALA A 370 11.91 16.33 -11.03
N ILE A 371 12.64 16.42 -9.92
CA ILE A 371 12.42 17.42 -8.86
C ILE A 371 13.65 18.33 -8.68
N ASP A 372 13.43 19.59 -8.32
CA ASP A 372 14.52 20.56 -8.22
C ASP A 372 15.49 20.24 -7.04
N SER A 373 16.63 20.93 -7.00
CA SER A 373 17.61 20.75 -5.92
C SER A 373 17.10 21.23 -4.56
N GLU A 374 16.23 22.25 -4.51
CA GLU A 374 15.75 22.83 -3.25
C GLU A 374 14.69 21.93 -2.59
N SER A 375 13.81 21.32 -3.37
CA SER A 375 12.85 20.29 -3.00
C SER A 375 13.56 19.04 -2.50
N ARG A 376 14.61 18.57 -3.20
CA ARG A 376 15.47 17.48 -2.70
C ARG A 376 16.12 17.84 -1.38
N ARG A 377 16.69 19.04 -1.26
CA ARG A 377 17.28 19.54 -0.02
C ARG A 377 16.24 19.61 1.10
N HIS A 378 15.03 20.08 0.82
CA HIS A 378 13.92 20.14 1.78
C HIS A 378 13.57 18.75 2.31
N LEU A 379 13.37 17.77 1.42
CA LEU A 379 13.13 16.37 1.79
C LEU A 379 14.28 15.77 2.60
N MET A 380 15.53 16.04 2.22
CA MET A 380 16.69 15.58 3.01
C MET A 380 16.69 16.21 4.41
N VAL A 381 16.36 17.50 4.53
CA VAL A 381 16.28 18.19 5.84
C VAL A 381 15.18 17.59 6.72
N THR A 382 14.08 17.09 6.16
CA THR A 382 13.04 16.43 6.96
C THR A 382 13.45 15.07 7.53
N MET A 383 14.52 14.44 7.00
CA MET A 383 15.11 13.21 7.54
C MET A 383 15.88 13.45 8.85
N PHE A 384 16.37 14.66 9.08
CA PHE A 384 17.12 15.00 10.29
C PHE A 384 16.17 15.30 11.46
N PRO A 385 16.57 14.94 12.70
CA PRO A 385 15.79 15.28 13.88
C PRO A 385 15.61 16.79 13.99
N GLU A 386 14.49 17.21 14.57
CA GLU A 386 14.28 18.62 14.86
C GLU A 386 15.32 19.09 15.88
N VAL A 387 16.10 20.08 15.49
CA VAL A 387 17.10 20.69 16.36
C VAL A 387 16.34 21.53 17.39
N LYS A 388 16.39 21.10 18.65
CA LYS A 388 15.89 21.91 19.77
C LYS A 388 16.97 22.93 20.13
N ASP A 389 16.61 24.20 20.25
CA ASP A 389 17.51 25.26 20.76
C ASP A 389 17.66 25.13 22.28
N ASP A 390 18.30 24.05 22.70
CA ASP A 390 18.60 23.76 24.10
C ASP A 390 20.09 24.01 24.34
N ARG A 391 20.41 25.24 24.76
CA ARG A 391 21.78 25.69 24.98
C ARG A 391 22.55 24.84 26.01
N GLU A 392 21.85 24.17 26.93
CA GLU A 392 22.48 23.30 27.93
C GLU A 392 22.97 21.99 27.32
N LYS A 393 22.38 21.56 26.21
CA LYS A 393 22.71 20.31 25.50
C LYS A 393 23.75 20.47 24.40
N LEU A 394 24.14 21.71 24.07
CA LEU A 394 25.16 21.99 23.07
C LEU A 394 26.53 21.47 23.52
N HIS A 395 27.28 20.89 22.58
CA HIS A 395 28.67 20.55 22.82
C HIS A 395 29.52 21.82 22.81
N LYS A 396 30.16 22.14 23.94
CA LYS A 396 30.91 23.40 24.12
C LYS A 396 32.36 23.23 23.68
N LEU A 397 32.86 24.21 22.92
CA LEU A 397 34.23 24.29 22.43
C LEU A 397 34.82 25.63 22.85
N LEU A 398 35.96 25.60 23.53
CA LEU A 398 36.72 26.79 23.91
C LEU A 398 38.09 26.73 23.21
N ILE A 399 38.27 27.55 22.18
CA ILE A 399 39.36 27.40 21.21
C ILE A 399 40.31 28.61 21.25
N ASP A 400 41.61 28.36 21.31
CA ASP A 400 42.65 29.34 21.00
C ASP A 400 42.77 29.47 19.47
N ARG A 401 42.66 30.68 18.92
CA ARG A 401 42.82 30.92 17.47
C ARG A 401 44.17 30.43 16.95
N SER A 402 45.22 30.50 17.76
CA SER A 402 46.59 30.09 17.43
C SER A 402 46.69 28.57 17.20
N PHE A 403 45.79 27.80 17.83
CA PHE A 403 45.75 26.34 17.77
C PHE A 403 44.44 25.80 17.20
N LEU A 404 43.71 26.65 16.46
CA LEU A 404 42.35 26.41 15.97
C LEU A 404 42.10 24.98 15.51
N PHE A 405 42.88 24.49 14.53
CA PHE A 405 42.64 23.19 13.91
C PHE A 405 42.91 22.03 14.88
N LYS A 406 43.98 22.11 15.66
CA LYS A 406 44.38 21.06 16.61
C LYS A 406 43.37 20.95 17.75
N GLU A 407 43.05 22.06 18.40
CA GLU A 407 42.09 22.08 19.50
C GLU A 407 40.69 21.69 19.01
N SER A 408 40.26 22.16 17.83
CA SER A 408 38.99 21.75 17.23
C SER A 408 38.90 20.24 17.01
N PHE A 409 39.97 19.62 16.51
CA PHE A 409 40.04 18.17 16.35
C PHE A 409 39.95 17.46 17.69
N GLU A 410 40.75 17.86 18.68
CA GLU A 410 40.76 17.24 20.02
C GLU A 410 39.39 17.33 20.70
N HIS A 411 38.68 18.45 20.53
CA HIS A 411 37.35 18.67 21.09
C HIS A 411 36.22 17.88 20.42
N ILE A 412 36.40 17.39 19.18
CA ILE A 412 35.32 16.74 18.40
C ILE A 412 35.62 15.25 18.13
N ALA A 413 36.88 14.87 17.96
CA ALA A 413 37.28 13.54 17.46
C ALA A 413 36.75 12.36 18.27
N HIS A 414 36.56 12.54 19.59
CA HIS A 414 36.11 11.48 20.51
C HIS A 414 34.68 11.72 21.04
N VAL A 415 33.97 12.70 20.51
CA VAL A 415 32.62 13.05 20.95
C VAL A 415 31.61 12.06 20.39
N LYS A 416 30.66 11.64 21.23
CA LYS A 416 29.59 10.76 20.80
C LYS A 416 28.75 11.47 19.72
N PRO A 417 28.37 10.81 18.60
CA PRO A 417 27.56 11.43 17.55
C PRO A 417 26.30 12.12 18.06
N LYS A 418 25.62 11.51 19.06
CA LYS A 418 24.42 12.09 19.69
C LYS A 418 24.66 13.46 20.34
N SER A 419 25.85 13.72 20.89
CA SER A 419 26.19 15.02 21.48
C SER A 419 26.40 16.08 20.40
N LEU A 420 27.01 15.71 19.26
CA LEU A 420 27.18 16.61 18.12
C LEU A 420 25.85 16.93 17.44
N HIS A 421 24.89 15.99 17.40
CA HIS A 421 23.55 16.22 16.87
C HIS A 421 22.75 17.28 17.64
N ASN A 422 23.09 17.55 18.90
CA ASN A 422 22.46 18.61 19.67
C ASN A 422 22.92 20.01 19.23
N GLY A 423 24.02 20.10 18.47
CA GLY A 423 24.64 21.34 18.03
C GLY A 423 25.93 21.68 18.79
N LEU A 424 26.63 22.71 18.30
CA LEU A 424 27.90 23.18 18.83
C LEU A 424 27.75 24.58 19.42
N PHE A 425 28.43 24.84 20.53
CA PHE A 425 28.60 26.17 21.09
C PHE A 425 30.09 26.49 21.15
N VAL A 426 30.52 27.49 20.37
CA VAL A 426 31.95 27.83 20.21
C VAL A 426 32.23 29.18 20.86
N GLU A 427 33.33 29.23 21.60
CA GLU A 427 33.94 30.44 22.15
C GLU A 427 35.43 30.47 21.79
N PHE A 428 35.94 31.64 21.44
CA PHE A 428 37.39 31.86 21.30
C PHE A 428 37.95 32.35 22.62
N LYS A 429 39.12 31.84 23.02
CA LYS A 429 39.81 32.28 24.24
C LYS A 429 40.10 33.78 24.17
N ASP A 430 39.94 34.45 25.30
CA ASP A 430 40.18 35.89 25.46
C ASP A 430 39.29 36.80 24.60
N GLU A 431 38.19 36.26 24.04
CA GLU A 431 37.21 37.01 23.26
C GLU A 431 35.84 37.06 23.94
N VAL A 432 35.13 38.17 23.78
CA VAL A 432 33.80 38.40 24.37
C VAL A 432 32.67 37.92 23.44
N ALA A 433 32.98 37.68 22.16
CA ALA A 433 31.97 37.31 21.16
C ALA A 433 31.42 35.89 21.43
N THR A 434 30.10 35.76 21.37
CA THR A 434 29.39 34.48 21.55
C THR A 434 28.21 34.34 20.58
N GLY A 435 27.66 33.14 20.45
CA GLY A 435 26.45 32.85 19.67
C GLY A 435 26.70 32.35 18.24
N HIS A 436 25.64 32.29 17.42
CA HIS A 436 25.68 31.67 16.08
C HIS A 436 26.64 32.35 15.09
N GLY A 437 27.01 33.62 15.32
CA GLY A 437 28.06 34.29 14.55
C GLY A 437 29.42 33.60 14.70
N VAL A 438 29.81 33.31 15.95
CA VAL A 438 31.09 32.66 16.28
C VAL A 438 31.14 31.23 15.75
N LEU A 439 30.03 30.49 15.81
CA LEU A 439 29.94 29.15 15.21
C LEU A 439 30.19 29.19 13.69
N ARG A 440 29.59 30.15 12.98
CA ARG A 440 29.80 30.30 11.52
C ARG A 440 31.25 30.66 11.19
N GLU A 441 31.85 31.55 11.98
CA GLU A 441 33.26 31.91 11.83
C GLU A 441 34.17 30.70 12.08
N TRP A 442 33.97 29.97 13.17
CA TRP A 442 34.74 28.77 13.48
C TRP A 442 34.64 27.72 12.38
N LEU A 443 33.45 27.46 11.83
CA LEU A 443 33.27 26.54 10.69
C LEU A 443 34.09 26.99 9.47
N LEU A 444 34.07 28.28 9.13
CA LEU A 444 34.85 28.83 8.03
C LEU A 444 36.35 28.61 8.23
N LEU A 445 36.87 28.98 9.41
CA LEU A 445 38.30 28.89 9.71
C LEU A 445 38.78 27.44 9.75
N VAL A 446 38.00 26.51 10.33
CA VAL A 446 38.35 25.08 10.36
C VAL A 446 38.34 24.48 8.96
N CYS A 447 37.37 24.82 8.11
CA CYS A 447 37.34 24.38 6.72
C CYS A 447 38.55 24.89 5.92
N GLN A 448 38.97 26.15 6.11
CA GLN A 448 40.18 26.69 5.49
C GLN A 448 41.44 25.95 5.96
N ALA A 449 41.56 25.70 7.26
CA ALA A 449 42.69 24.96 7.82
C ALA A 449 42.73 23.50 7.34
N LEU A 450 41.58 22.86 7.17
CA LEU A 450 41.44 21.47 6.68
C LEU A 450 42.05 21.28 5.28
N PHE A 451 41.81 22.23 4.38
CA PHE A 451 42.33 22.22 3.00
C PHE A 451 43.66 22.97 2.84
N SER A 452 44.33 23.33 3.94
CA SER A 452 45.62 24.02 3.86
C SER A 452 46.74 23.07 3.37
N PRO A 453 47.61 23.53 2.45
CA PRO A 453 48.74 22.73 1.98
C PRO A 453 49.67 22.26 3.12
N GLU A 454 49.83 23.09 4.16
CA GLU A 454 50.66 22.80 5.33
C GLU A 454 50.25 21.52 6.07
N LYS A 455 48.95 21.21 6.13
CA LYS A 455 48.46 19.99 6.79
C LYS A 455 48.57 18.77 5.88
N SER A 456 48.65 18.97 4.56
CA SER A 456 48.82 17.90 3.57
C SER A 456 47.78 16.77 3.69
N LEU A 457 46.58 17.07 4.20
CA LEU A 457 45.47 16.12 4.33
C LEU A 457 44.73 15.93 3.00
N PHE A 458 44.61 17.02 2.24
CA PHE A 458 43.99 17.06 0.93
C PHE A 458 44.95 17.71 -0.07
N LEU A 459 44.83 17.31 -1.33
CA LEU A 459 45.56 17.88 -2.46
C LEU A 459 44.57 18.56 -3.40
N GLU A 460 44.95 19.74 -3.86
CA GLU A 460 44.23 20.47 -4.89
C GLU A 460 44.33 19.73 -6.23
N CYS A 461 43.23 19.67 -6.98
CA CYS A 461 43.24 19.13 -8.33
C CYS A 461 44.08 20.02 -9.24
N PRO A 462 45.10 19.49 -9.94
CA PRO A 462 45.93 20.29 -10.84
C PRO A 462 45.15 21.00 -11.95
N GLU A 463 44.08 20.35 -12.44
CA GLU A 463 43.24 20.83 -13.54
C GLU A 463 42.11 21.75 -13.06
N GLU A 464 41.64 21.57 -11.82
CA GLU A 464 40.50 22.31 -11.27
C GLU A 464 40.77 22.73 -9.82
N ARG A 465 41.41 23.89 -9.65
CA ARG A 465 41.91 24.46 -8.38
C ARG A 465 40.91 24.64 -7.23
N HIS A 466 39.62 24.47 -7.50
CA HIS A 466 38.55 24.53 -6.52
C HIS A 466 38.10 23.13 -6.04
N ARG A 467 38.67 22.06 -6.60
CA ARG A 467 38.43 20.67 -6.20
C ARG A 467 39.62 20.14 -5.40
N PHE A 468 39.31 19.42 -4.33
CA PHE A 468 40.29 18.82 -3.44
C PHE A 468 40.05 17.32 -3.32
N PHE A 469 41.12 16.54 -3.27
CA PHE A 469 41.08 15.08 -3.09
C PHE A 469 41.88 14.68 -1.85
N PRO A 470 41.51 13.61 -1.13
CA PRO A 470 42.33 13.09 -0.04
C PRO A 470 43.75 12.81 -0.52
N ASN A 471 44.76 13.23 0.26
CA ASN A 471 46.16 12.99 -0.10
C ASN A 471 46.49 11.49 -0.02
N PRO A 472 46.85 10.82 -1.13
CA PRO A 472 47.13 9.38 -1.14
C PRO A 472 48.34 8.99 -0.26
N ALA A 473 49.28 9.91 -0.02
CA ALA A 473 50.43 9.68 0.86
C ALA A 473 50.02 9.44 2.32
N GLN A 474 48.88 10.02 2.75
CA GLN A 474 48.33 9.85 4.09
C GLN A 474 47.49 8.56 4.25
N LEU A 475 47.11 7.90 3.14
CA LEU A 475 46.33 6.67 3.16
C LEU A 475 47.21 5.40 3.27
N LYS A 476 48.49 5.48 2.87
CA LYS A 476 49.43 4.35 2.85
C LYS A 476 50.05 4.03 4.22
N THR A 477 49.90 4.90 5.20
CA THR A 477 50.53 4.80 6.54
C THR A 477 49.76 3.92 7.54
N ARG A 478 48.71 3.20 7.11
CA ARG A 478 47.88 2.34 7.98
C ARG A 478 48.09 0.83 7.81
N THR A 479 49.07 0.38 7.02
CA THR A 479 49.33 -1.05 6.74
C THR A 479 50.64 -1.59 7.32
N THR A 480 51.12 -1.01 8.42
CA THR A 480 52.19 -1.54 9.28
C THR A 480 51.77 -1.31 10.72
#